data_AF-A0A1B6IVM3-F1
#
_entry.id   AF-A0A1B6IVM3-F1
#
_cell.length_a   1.000
_cell.length_b   1.000
_cell.length_c   1.000
_cell.angle_alpha   90.00
_cell.angle_beta   90.00
_cell.angle_gamma   90.00
#
_symmetry.space_group_name_H-M   'P 1'
#
loop_
_entity.id
_entity.type
_entity.pdbx_description
1 polymer ?
#
loop_
_entity_poly.entity_id
_entity_poly.type
_entity_poly.pdbx_seq_one_letter_code
_entity_poly.pdbx_strand_id
1 'polypeptide(L)'
;HRCGCLTIWKRICPALKGVGYAICLLDIYMGMYYNTIIGWAVYYLFASFRSELPWTSCDNPWNTLNCTPVLALADNDTSSVSPAKEFFERSVLEQHRSDGLNRIGPIKWSLALCVMAVFILVYFSLWKGVRSTGKAVWITALAPYFVLIIL
;
A
#
# COMPACT_ATOMS: atom_id res chain seq x y z
N HIS A 1 1.72 16.29 -30.72
CA HIS A 1 2.58 17.26 -29.99
C HIS A 1 3.51 16.52 -29.02
N ARG A 2 4.81 16.82 -28.97
CA ARG A 2 5.75 16.31 -27.94
C ARG A 2 5.81 17.30 -26.76
N CYS A 3 4.70 17.45 -26.04
CA CYS A 3 4.53 18.46 -24.99
C CYS A 3 3.99 17.80 -23.72
N GLY A 4 4.36 18.33 -22.55
CA GLY A 4 3.83 17.86 -21.27
C GLY A 4 2.37 18.29 -21.03
N CYS A 5 1.74 17.68 -20.03
CA CYS A 5 0.32 17.84 -19.67
C CYS A 5 -0.14 19.29 -19.45
N LEU A 6 0.74 20.20 -18.99
CA LEU A 6 0.43 21.62 -18.82
C LEU A 6 0.60 22.43 -20.12
N THR A 7 1.62 22.10 -20.91
CA THR A 7 2.00 22.87 -22.10
C THR A 7 1.14 22.56 -23.33
N ILE A 8 0.51 21.39 -23.38
CA ILE A 8 -0.35 20.98 -24.49
C ILE A 8 -1.62 21.84 -24.60
N TRP A 9 -2.24 22.17 -23.46
CA TRP A 9 -3.47 22.98 -23.42
C TRP A 9 -3.26 24.42 -23.89
N LYS A 10 -2.04 24.97 -23.74
CA LYS A 10 -1.71 26.28 -24.33
C LYS A 10 -1.77 26.30 -25.86
N ARG A 11 -1.59 25.15 -26.52
CA ARG A 11 -1.57 25.03 -28.00
C ARG A 11 -2.91 24.59 -28.58
N ILE A 12 -3.70 23.82 -27.83
CA ILE A 12 -5.00 23.32 -28.30
C ILE A 12 -6.12 24.32 -27.93
N CYS A 13 -6.31 24.59 -26.65
CA CYS A 13 -7.35 25.48 -26.15
C CYS A 13 -6.90 26.11 -24.81
N PRO A 14 -6.41 27.37 -24.83
CA PRO A 14 -5.88 28.03 -23.64
C PRO A 14 -6.86 28.13 -22.47
N ALA A 15 -8.17 28.19 -22.74
CA ALA A 15 -9.21 28.20 -21.72
C ALA A 15 -9.21 26.93 -20.85
N LEU A 16 -8.76 25.80 -21.40
CA LEU A 16 -8.70 24.51 -20.71
C LEU A 16 -7.35 24.25 -20.02
N LYS A 17 -6.50 25.28 -19.86
CA LYS A 17 -5.22 25.15 -19.14
C LYS A 17 -5.38 24.63 -17.70
N GLY A 18 -6.54 24.87 -17.08
CA GLY A 18 -6.89 24.36 -15.74
C GLY A 18 -6.86 22.83 -15.64
N VAL A 19 -7.12 22.11 -16.73
CA VAL A 19 -7.11 20.63 -16.77
C VAL A 19 -5.72 20.09 -16.42
N GLY A 20 -4.65 20.71 -16.91
CA GLY A 20 -3.29 20.28 -16.60
C GLY A 20 -2.94 20.43 -15.11
N TYR A 21 -3.41 21.49 -14.45
CA TYR A 21 -3.21 21.68 -13.00
C TYR A 21 -4.04 20.69 -12.18
N ALA A 22 -5.27 20.40 -12.61
CA ALA A 22 -6.12 19.39 -11.98
C ALA A 22 -5.46 18.01 -12.02
N ILE A 23 -4.84 17.62 -13.15
CA ILE A 23 -4.09 16.36 -13.27
C ILE A 23 -2.95 16.31 -12.25
N CYS A 24 -2.14 17.38 -12.12
CA CYS A 24 -1.05 17.39 -11.15
C CYS A 24 -1.53 17.25 -9.69
N LEU A 25 -2.68 17.85 -9.34
CA LEU A 25 -3.25 17.68 -8.00
C LEU A 25 -3.75 16.26 -7.76
N LEU A 26 -4.41 15.66 -8.74
CA LEU A 26 -4.85 14.26 -8.68
C LEU A 26 -3.66 13.30 -8.55
N ASP A 27 -2.58 13.54 -9.30
CA ASP A 27 -1.36 12.73 -9.24
C ASP A 27 -0.69 12.80 -7.86
N ILE A 28 -0.71 13.95 -7.19
CA ILE A 28 -0.20 14.09 -5.83
C ILE A 28 -1.06 13.27 -4.84
N TYR A 29 -2.39 13.38 -4.93
CA TYR A 29 -3.30 12.63 -4.06
C TYR A 29 -3.16 11.12 -4.26
N MET A 30 -3.21 10.67 -5.52
CA MET A 30 -3.00 9.26 -5.88
C MET A 30 -1.62 8.79 -5.45
N GLY A 31 -0.58 9.59 -5.67
CA GLY A 31 0.79 9.27 -5.25
C GLY A 31 0.89 8.97 -3.77
N MET A 32 0.30 9.79 -2.89
CA MET A 32 0.32 9.54 -1.44
C MET A 32 -0.44 8.25 -1.07
N TYR A 33 -1.63 8.06 -1.65
CA TYR A 33 -2.47 6.88 -1.38
C TYR A 33 -1.79 5.57 -1.82
N TYR A 34 -1.30 5.50 -3.07
CA TYR A 34 -0.68 4.29 -3.59
C TYR A 34 0.63 3.93 -2.87
N ASN A 35 1.46 4.92 -2.52
CA ASN A 35 2.68 4.66 -1.75
C ASN A 35 2.37 4.08 -0.35
N THR A 36 1.22 4.43 0.24
CA THR A 36 0.78 3.84 1.53
C THR A 36 0.45 2.36 1.39
N ILE A 37 -0.27 1.98 0.33
CA ILE A 37 -0.59 0.56 0.04
C ILE A 37 0.69 -0.25 -0.20
N ILE A 38 1.63 0.28 -0.98
CA ILE A 38 2.93 -0.37 -1.21
C ILE A 38 3.69 -0.49 0.12
N GLY A 39 3.60 0.51 1.00
CA GLY A 39 4.15 0.46 2.36
C GLY A 39 3.58 -0.70 3.18
N TRP A 40 2.28 -0.98 3.10
CA TRP A 40 1.68 -2.17 3.71
C TRP A 40 2.27 -3.45 3.11
N ALA A 41 2.38 -3.55 1.78
CA ALA A 41 2.96 -4.71 1.12
C ALA A 41 4.42 -4.96 1.55
N VAL A 42 5.24 -3.90 1.68
CA VAL A 42 6.62 -3.99 2.19
C VAL A 42 6.64 -4.47 3.65
N TYR A 43 5.72 -3.99 4.48
CA TYR A 43 5.57 -4.47 5.85
C TYR A 43 5.25 -5.97 5.89
N TYR A 44 4.32 -6.44 5.07
CA TYR A 44 4.01 -7.87 4.92
C TYR A 44 5.20 -8.67 4.41
N LEU A 45 5.96 -8.15 3.43
CA LEU A 45 7.16 -8.80 2.92
C LEU A 45 8.18 -9.08 4.03
N PHE A 46 8.46 -8.08 4.88
CA PHE A 46 9.38 -8.27 6.01
C PHE A 46 8.79 -9.20 7.08
N ALA A 47 7.48 -9.13 7.32
CA ALA A 47 6.81 -10.03 8.26
C ALA A 47 6.83 -11.50 7.81
N SER A 48 6.86 -11.76 6.49
CA SER A 48 6.94 -13.11 5.90
C SER A 48 8.29 -13.81 6.10
N PHE A 49 9.35 -13.11 6.53
CA PHE A 49 10.65 -13.76 6.81
C PHE A 49 10.69 -14.52 8.14
N ARG A 50 9.59 -14.54 8.89
CA ARG A 50 9.46 -15.34 10.12
C ARG A 50 9.22 -16.82 9.78
N SER A 51 9.69 -17.72 10.63
CA SER A 51 9.49 -19.17 10.48
C SER A 51 8.02 -19.57 10.52
N GLU A 52 7.25 -18.90 11.38
CA GLU A 52 5.79 -18.97 11.40
C GLU A 52 5.21 -17.60 11.06
N LEU A 53 4.22 -17.57 10.16
CA LEU A 53 3.65 -16.33 9.68
C LEU A 53 2.71 -15.75 10.74
N PRO A 54 2.75 -14.44 11.03
CA PRO A 54 2.00 -13.87 12.15
C PRO A 54 0.48 -13.85 11.94
N TRP A 55 0.00 -14.17 10.74
CA TRP A 55 -1.42 -14.30 10.39
C TRP A 55 -1.93 -15.75 10.31
N THR A 56 -1.13 -16.74 10.73
CA THR A 56 -1.57 -18.15 10.75
C THR A 56 -2.15 -18.59 12.09
N SER A 57 -1.74 -17.97 13.20
CA SER A 57 -2.16 -18.35 14.55
C SER A 57 -2.98 -17.26 15.25
N CYS A 58 -3.85 -17.69 16.17
CA CYS A 58 -4.60 -16.78 17.04
C CYS A 58 -3.84 -16.44 18.35
N ASP A 59 -2.65 -16.99 18.56
CA ASP A 59 -1.83 -16.80 19.77
C ASP A 59 -0.91 -15.56 19.68
N ASN A 60 -1.48 -14.39 19.39
CA ASN A 60 -0.73 -13.15 19.25
C ASN A 60 -1.31 -12.03 20.12
N PRO A 61 -0.49 -11.06 20.57
CA PRO A 61 -0.93 -10.02 21.51
C PRO A 61 -1.99 -9.06 20.95
N TRP A 62 -2.17 -9.04 19.61
CA TRP A 62 -3.17 -8.20 18.95
C TRP A 62 -4.52 -8.90 18.74
N ASN A 63 -4.63 -10.21 18.98
CA ASN A 63 -5.85 -10.96 18.67
C ASN A 63 -6.95 -10.77 19.73
N THR A 64 -8.22 -10.82 19.31
CA THR A 64 -9.37 -10.90 20.25
C THR A 64 -9.73 -12.35 20.60
N LEU A 65 -10.64 -12.48 21.56
CA LEU A 65 -11.33 -13.75 21.89
C LEU A 65 -12.13 -14.32 20.71
N ASN A 66 -12.49 -13.49 19.72
CA ASN A 66 -13.24 -13.91 18.55
C ASN A 66 -12.33 -14.42 17.41
N CYS A 67 -11.00 -14.41 17.61
CA CYS A 67 -10.07 -14.97 16.64
C CYS A 67 -10.20 -16.49 16.62
N THR A 68 -10.62 -17.04 15.47
CA THR A 68 -10.71 -18.48 15.28
C THR A 68 -9.79 -18.93 14.15
N PRO A 69 -8.94 -19.95 14.38
CA PRO A 69 -8.07 -20.47 13.33
C PRO A 69 -8.91 -21.12 12.23
N VAL A 70 -8.40 -21.09 10.99
CA VAL A 70 -9.15 -21.52 9.79
C VAL A 70 -9.70 -22.95 9.91
N LEU A 71 -8.98 -23.84 10.61
CA LEU A 71 -9.42 -25.23 10.83
C LEU A 71 -10.58 -25.37 11.84
N ALA A 72 -10.83 -24.36 12.68
CA ALA A 72 -11.87 -24.36 13.70
C ALA A 72 -13.16 -23.62 13.28
N LEU A 73 -13.19 -23.03 12.07
CA LEU A 73 -14.36 -22.32 11.51
C LEU A 73 -15.55 -23.24 11.18
N ALA A 74 -15.50 -24.53 11.53
CA ALA A 74 -16.62 -25.46 11.39
C ALA A 74 -17.74 -25.22 12.40
N ASP A 75 -17.49 -24.39 13.43
CA ASP A 75 -18.53 -24.00 14.40
C ASP A 75 -19.26 -22.75 13.90
N ASN A 76 -20.59 -22.81 13.87
CA ASN A 76 -21.48 -21.89 13.16
C ASN A 76 -21.68 -20.56 13.93
N ASP A 77 -20.60 -19.97 14.41
CA ASP A 77 -20.60 -18.72 15.17
C ASP A 77 -20.38 -17.52 14.23
N THR A 78 -21.41 -16.70 14.09
CA THR A 78 -21.41 -15.52 13.21
C THR A 78 -20.46 -14.40 13.67
N SER A 79 -19.90 -14.53 14.88
CA SER A 79 -18.97 -13.55 15.47
C SER A 79 -17.48 -13.88 15.27
N SER A 80 -17.17 -15.02 14.65
CA SER A 80 -15.80 -15.48 14.38
C SER A 80 -15.05 -14.61 13.38
N VAL A 81 -13.78 -14.29 13.67
CA VAL A 81 -12.89 -13.52 12.80
C VAL A 81 -11.62 -14.30 12.50
N SER A 82 -11.18 -14.30 11.24
CA SER A 82 -9.97 -15.01 10.83
C SER A 82 -8.69 -14.31 11.35
N PRO A 83 -7.62 -15.06 11.66
CA PRO A 83 -6.36 -14.49 12.14
C PRO A 83 -5.72 -13.52 11.13
N ALA A 84 -5.92 -13.74 9.83
CA ALA A 84 -5.43 -12.83 8.80
C ALA A 84 -6.15 -11.47 8.80
N LYS A 85 -7.47 -11.46 9.05
CA LYS A 85 -8.24 -10.22 9.16
C LYS A 85 -7.86 -9.46 10.44
N GLU A 86 -7.77 -10.16 11.57
CA GLU A 86 -7.30 -9.61 12.85
C GLU A 86 -5.90 -9.01 12.74
N PHE A 87 -4.98 -9.71 12.09
CA PHE A 87 -3.63 -9.20 11.85
C PHE A 87 -3.66 -7.90 11.03
N PHE A 88 -4.46 -7.82 9.98
CA PHE A 88 -4.56 -6.60 9.17
C PHE A 88 -5.18 -5.43 9.96
N GLU A 89 -6.34 -5.63 10.57
CA GLU A 89 -7.10 -4.55 11.22
C GLU A 89 -6.46 -4.08 12.53
N ARG A 90 -5.91 -5.00 13.32
CA ARG A 90 -5.43 -4.70 14.68
C ARG A 90 -3.92 -4.56 14.75
N SER A 91 -3.17 -5.38 14.02
CA SER A 91 -1.71 -5.25 13.97
C SER A 91 -1.28 -4.24 12.92
N VAL A 92 -1.62 -4.42 11.64
CA VAL A 92 -1.11 -3.55 10.55
C VAL A 92 -1.69 -2.15 10.65
N LEU A 93 -3.02 -2.02 10.59
CA LEU A 93 -3.70 -0.72 10.55
C LEU A 93 -3.88 -0.07 11.93
N GLU A 94 -3.87 -0.85 13.01
CA GLU A 94 -4.21 -0.39 14.37
C GLU A 94 -5.57 0.36 14.43
N GLN A 95 -6.53 -0.04 13.59
CA GLN A 95 -7.80 0.68 13.42
C GLN A 95 -8.63 0.73 14.70
N HIS A 96 -8.52 -0.30 15.54
CA HIS A 96 -9.20 -0.37 16.85
C HIS A 96 -8.84 0.77 17.82
N ARG A 97 -7.74 1.51 17.57
CA ARG A 97 -7.32 2.65 18.39
C ARG A 97 -7.94 3.98 17.94
N SER A 98 -8.69 3.96 16.84
CA SER A 98 -9.33 5.14 16.23
C SER A 98 -10.85 5.04 16.31
N ASP A 99 -11.51 6.08 16.80
CA ASP A 99 -12.98 6.15 16.90
C ASP A 99 -13.63 6.65 15.58
N GLY A 100 -13.01 6.34 14.44
CA GLY A 100 -13.43 6.75 13.09
C GLY A 100 -12.79 8.05 12.58
N LEU A 101 -13.42 8.68 11.57
CA LEU A 101 -12.86 9.84 10.85
C LEU A 101 -12.62 11.07 11.74
N ASN A 102 -13.41 11.24 12.80
CA ASN A 102 -13.29 12.38 13.72
C ASN A 102 -12.07 12.28 14.64
N ARG A 103 -11.51 11.08 14.83
CA ARG A 103 -10.39 10.83 15.72
C ARG A 103 -9.47 9.77 15.11
N ILE A 104 -8.65 10.25 14.18
CA ILE A 104 -7.58 9.46 13.59
C ILE A 104 -6.56 9.17 14.71
N GLY A 105 -6.33 7.89 15.00
CA GLY A 105 -5.42 7.43 16.04
C GLY A 105 -3.96 7.84 15.79
N PRO A 106 -3.05 7.45 16.69
CA PRO A 106 -1.63 7.77 16.54
C PRO A 106 -1.02 7.10 15.29
N ILE A 107 0.05 7.71 14.77
CA ILE A 107 0.77 7.17 13.61
C ILE A 107 1.62 5.96 14.05
N LYS A 108 1.43 4.82 13.40
CA LYS A 108 2.25 3.63 13.62
C LYS A 108 3.65 3.80 13.00
N TRP A 109 4.67 3.90 13.85
CA TRP A 109 6.05 4.16 13.41
C TRP A 109 6.63 3.13 12.45
N SER A 110 6.33 1.84 12.63
CA SER A 110 6.83 0.80 11.73
C SER A 110 6.30 0.98 10.31
N LEU A 111 5.03 1.38 10.15
CA LEU A 111 4.45 1.68 8.85
C LEU A 111 5.01 2.97 8.26
N ALA A 112 5.20 4.01 9.08
CA ALA A 112 5.82 5.26 8.64
C ALA A 112 7.23 5.01 8.06
N LEU A 113 8.02 4.14 8.71
CA LEU A 113 9.33 3.74 8.20
C LEU A 113 9.24 2.95 6.88
N CYS A 114 8.29 2.01 6.76
CA CYS A 114 8.07 1.28 5.50
C CYS A 114 7.69 2.23 4.36
N VAL A 115 6.77 3.16 4.60
CA VAL A 115 6.35 4.17 3.61
C VAL A 115 7.52 5.09 3.24
N MET A 116 8.33 5.52 4.21
CA MET A 116 9.52 6.32 3.96
C MET A 116 10.53 5.57 3.07
N ALA A 117 10.73 4.27 3.30
CA ALA A 117 11.58 3.44 2.45
C ALA A 117 11.04 3.37 1.01
N VAL A 118 9.73 3.23 0.83
CA VAL A 118 9.07 3.26 -0.50
C VAL A 118 9.32 4.61 -1.19
N PHE A 119 9.14 5.73 -0.50
CA PHE A 119 9.42 7.06 -1.07
C PHE A 119 10.88 7.21 -1.49
N ILE A 120 11.84 6.71 -0.70
CA ILE A 120 13.26 6.71 -1.04
C ILE A 120 13.52 5.88 -2.31
N LEU A 121 12.92 4.68 -2.42
CA LEU A 121 13.03 3.83 -3.61
C LEU A 121 12.46 4.51 -4.86
N VAL A 122 11.26 5.06 -4.77
CA VAL A 122 10.61 5.80 -5.86
C VAL A 122 11.46 7.00 -6.25
N TYR A 123 11.96 7.77 -5.28
CA TYR A 123 12.83 8.91 -5.53
C TYR A 123 14.09 8.53 -6.31
N PHE A 124 14.81 7.47 -5.90
CA PHE A 124 15.98 6.99 -6.64
C PHE A 124 15.63 6.47 -8.04
N SER A 125 14.47 5.84 -8.22
CA SER A 125 13.98 5.40 -9.53
C SER A 125 13.72 6.57 -10.49
N LEU A 126 13.36 7.74 -9.96
CA LEU A 126 13.01 8.94 -10.72
C LEU A 126 14.15 9.95 -10.84
N TRP A 127 15.15 9.93 -9.95
CA TRP A 127 16.21 10.95 -9.86
C TRP A 127 16.87 11.25 -11.21
N LYS A 128 17.23 10.21 -11.97
CA LYS A 128 17.91 10.34 -13.27
C LYS A 128 16.93 10.47 -14.46
N GLY A 129 15.66 10.73 -14.18
CA GLY A 129 14.59 10.87 -15.17
C GLY A 129 14.23 9.56 -15.88
N VAL A 130 13.60 9.71 -17.06
CA VAL A 130 13.01 8.59 -17.84
C VAL A 130 14.00 7.49 -18.23
N ARG A 131 15.31 7.80 -18.32
CA ARG A 131 16.34 6.79 -18.61
C ARG A 131 16.58 5.84 -17.42
N SER A 132 16.41 6.32 -16.20
CA SER A 132 16.54 5.53 -14.98
C SER A 132 15.27 4.74 -14.69
N THR A 133 14.13 5.41 -14.81
CA THR A 133 12.81 4.78 -14.69
C THR A 133 12.66 3.63 -15.68
N GLY A 134 13.09 3.81 -16.92
CA GLY A 134 13.08 2.74 -17.92
C GLY A 134 13.83 1.48 -17.50
N LYS A 135 14.96 1.61 -16.78
CA LYS A 135 15.71 0.45 -16.24
C LYS A 135 14.98 -0.21 -15.08
N ALA A 136 14.42 0.56 -14.17
CA ALA A 136 13.65 0.03 -13.03
C ALA A 136 12.39 -0.71 -13.51
N VAL A 137 11.74 -0.21 -14.56
CA VAL A 137 10.52 -0.79 -15.14
C VAL A 137 10.75 -2.21 -15.65
N TRP A 138 11.93 -2.55 -16.20
CA TRP A 138 12.23 -3.92 -16.61
C TRP A 138 12.06 -4.91 -15.47
N ILE A 139 12.47 -4.53 -14.26
CA ILE A 139 12.33 -5.40 -13.08
C ILE A 139 10.88 -5.37 -12.58
N THR A 140 10.32 -4.18 -12.36
CA THR A 140 8.99 -4.05 -11.75
C THR A 140 7.85 -4.53 -12.64
N ALA A 141 8.02 -4.51 -13.97
CA ALA A 141 7.03 -5.02 -14.90
C ALA A 141 7.13 -6.55 -15.08
N LEU A 142 8.32 -7.14 -14.99
CA LEU A 142 8.50 -8.59 -15.16
C LEU A 142 8.23 -9.39 -13.89
N ALA A 143 8.55 -8.84 -12.71
CA ALA A 143 8.39 -9.55 -11.44
C ALA A 143 6.96 -10.10 -11.19
N PRO A 144 5.87 -9.35 -11.45
CA PRO A 144 4.51 -9.87 -11.27
C PRO A 144 4.22 -11.09 -12.14
N TYR A 145 4.68 -11.11 -13.40
CA TYR A 145 4.48 -12.27 -14.29
C TYR A 145 5.19 -13.51 -13.77
N PHE A 146 6.39 -13.36 -13.23
CA PHE A 146 7.12 -14.47 -12.64
C PHE A 146 6.39 -15.04 -11.41
N VAL A 147 5.86 -14.18 -10.55
CA VAL A 147 5.06 -14.61 -9.38
C VAL A 147 3.80 -15.34 -9.81
N LEU A 148 3.08 -14.85 -10.84
CA LEU A 148 1.88 -15.48 -11.37
C LEU A 148 2.11 -16.84 -12.03
N ILE A 149 3.34 -17.15 -12.44
CA ILE A 149 3.67 -18.48 -13.00
C ILE A 149 3.92 -19.50 -11.90
N ILE A 150 4.43 -19.06 -10.75
CA ILE A 150 4.72 -19.93 -9.60
C ILE A 150 3.46 -20.20 -8.78
N LEU A 151 2.59 -19.18 -8.65
CA LEU A 151 1.35 -19.23 -7.89
C LEU A 151 0.23 -19.93 -8.68
#